data_AF-K9B114-F1
#
_entry.id   AF-K9B114-F1
#
_cell.length_a   1.000
_cell.length_b   1.000
_cell.length_c   1.000
_cell.angle_alpha   90.00
_cell.angle_beta   90.00
_cell.angle_gamma   90.00
#
_symmetry.space_group_name_H-M   'P 1'
#
loop_
_entity.id
_entity.type
_entity.pdbx_description
1 polymer ?
#
loop_
_entity_poly.entity_id
_entity_poly.type
_entity_poly.pdbx_seq_one_letter_code
_entity_poly.pdbx_strand_id
1 'polypeptide(L)'
;MDRHVLKELQVILDEIFQRFTSSKEGHAYDFYKEVVPYTKEVDAKLDLLIEEKQNIVELPYMNPMKFDNFIEHFKELTVECHFDKSRKLFIEKHKAVTYDLNYIQQHLGDIDV
;
A
#
# COMPACT_ATOMS: atom_id res chain seq x y z
N MET A 1 -14.78 -10.09 -3.33
CA MET A 1 -13.37 -9.90 -2.99
C MET A 1 -12.50 -11.11 -3.31
N ASP A 2 -11.63 -10.97 -4.31
CA ASP A 2 -10.54 -11.91 -4.54
C ASP A 2 -9.49 -11.75 -3.42
N ARG A 3 -9.40 -12.75 -2.54
CA ARG A 3 -8.41 -12.81 -1.45
C ARG A 3 -6.97 -12.70 -1.95
N HIS A 4 -6.74 -12.93 -3.24
CA HIS A 4 -5.46 -12.75 -3.88
C HIS A 4 -5.01 -11.28 -3.86
N VAL A 5 -5.91 -10.32 -4.11
CA VAL A 5 -5.58 -8.89 -4.19
C VAL A 5 -5.02 -8.37 -2.87
N LEU A 6 -5.66 -8.70 -1.74
CA LEU A 6 -5.16 -8.28 -0.43
C LEU A 6 -3.79 -8.87 -0.08
N LYS A 7 -3.52 -10.12 -0.49
CA LYS A 7 -2.22 -10.76 -0.29
C LYS A 7 -1.15 -10.13 -1.18
N GLU A 8 -1.48 -9.82 -2.43
CA GLU A 8 -0.59 -9.10 -3.34
C GLU A 8 -0.24 -7.71 -2.80
N LEU A 9 -1.21 -6.97 -2.25
CA LEU A 9 -0.97 -5.67 -1.64
C LEU A 9 -0.05 -5.75 -0.40
N GLN A 10 -0.14 -6.84 0.38
CA GLN A 10 0.78 -7.06 1.48
C GLN A 10 2.22 -7.30 0.99
N VAL A 11 2.39 -8.12 -0.06
CA VAL A 11 3.69 -8.33 -0.71
C VAL A 11 4.24 -7.02 -1.27
N ILE A 12 3.39 -6.20 -1.88
CA ILE A 12 3.77 -4.88 -2.38
C ILE A 12 4.21 -3.95 -1.23
N LEU A 13 3.54 -3.97 -0.07
CA LEU A 13 3.98 -3.18 1.10
C LEU A 13 5.35 -3.60 1.61
N ASP A 14 5.65 -4.89 1.59
CA ASP A 14 6.98 -5.40 1.96
C ASP A 14 8.02 -4.95 0.92
N GLU A 15 7.68 -5.02 -0.37
CA GLU A 15 8.55 -4.54 -1.45
C GLU A 15 8.81 -3.02 -1.38
N ILE A 16 7.79 -2.21 -1.09
CA ILE A 16 7.90 -0.77 -0.84
C ILE A 16 8.94 -0.50 0.26
N PHE A 17 8.90 -1.27 1.35
CA PHE A 17 9.84 -1.12 2.45
C PHE A 17 11.27 -1.52 2.06
N GLN A 18 11.41 -2.61 1.29
CA GLN A 18 12.70 -3.03 0.75
C GLN A 18 13.28 -1.96 -0.18
N ARG A 19 12.47 -1.45 -1.12
CA ARG A 19 12.90 -0.42 -2.07
C ARG A 19 13.36 0.85 -1.38
N PHE A 20 12.63 1.27 -0.33
CA PHE A 20 13.02 2.38 0.52
C PHE A 20 14.36 2.13 1.22
N THR A 21 14.56 0.93 1.75
CA THR A 21 15.83 0.55 2.38
C THR A 21 16.98 0.62 1.38
N SER A 22 16.81 0.08 0.18
CA SER A 22 17.82 0.16 -0.89
C SER A 22 18.10 1.60 -1.33
N SER A 23 17.07 2.45 -1.46
CA SER A 23 17.25 3.89 -1.75
C SER A 23 18.13 4.55 -0.69
N LYS A 24 17.90 4.20 0.59
CA LYS A 24 18.69 4.69 1.73
C LYS A 24 20.11 4.14 1.80
N GLU A 25 20.40 3.05 1.11
CA GLU A 25 21.73 2.46 0.95
C GLU A 25 22.46 3.00 -0.29
N GLY A 26 21.85 3.96 -1.01
CA GLY A 26 22.45 4.65 -2.14
C GLY A 26 22.00 4.13 -3.51
N HIS A 27 21.00 3.24 -3.56
CA HIS A 27 20.41 2.83 -4.83
C HIS A 27 19.62 4.00 -5.45
N ALA A 28 19.97 4.37 -6.68
CA ALA A 28 19.29 5.42 -7.44
C ALA A 28 18.41 4.78 -8.51
N TYR A 29 17.09 4.78 -8.28
CA TYR A 29 16.11 4.26 -9.23
C TYR A 29 15.94 5.19 -10.43
N ASP A 30 15.89 4.62 -11.63
CA ASP A 30 15.54 5.36 -12.85
C ASP A 30 14.03 5.66 -12.88
N PHE A 31 13.69 6.95 -13.01
CA PHE A 31 12.30 7.38 -12.97
C PHE A 31 11.42 6.73 -14.04
N TYR A 32 11.90 6.63 -15.29
CA TYR A 32 11.09 6.14 -16.40
C TYR A 32 11.15 4.62 -16.56
N LYS A 33 12.26 3.99 -16.16
CA LYS A 33 12.46 2.55 -16.30
C LYS A 33 12.01 1.75 -15.08
N GLU A 34 11.98 2.36 -13.90
CA GLU A 34 11.70 1.64 -12.65
C GLU A 34 10.51 2.25 -11.91
N VAL A 35 10.56 3.56 -11.62
CA VAL A 35 9.52 4.20 -10.79
C VAL A 35 8.17 4.22 -11.50
N VAL A 36 8.11 4.69 -12.75
CA VAL A 36 6.85 4.78 -13.51
C VAL A 36 6.22 3.40 -13.78
N PRO A 37 6.95 2.37 -14.23
CA PRO A 37 6.36 1.05 -14.41
C PRO A 37 5.86 0.45 -13.09
N TYR A 38 6.66 0.55 -12.02
CA TYR A 38 6.29 0.02 -10.70
C TYR A 38 5.02 0.67 -10.15
N THR A 39 4.94 2.00 -10.18
CA THR A 39 3.76 2.74 -9.68
C THR A 39 2.50 2.38 -10.47
N LYS A 40 2.61 2.19 -11.79
CA LYS A 40 1.48 1.72 -12.63
C LYS A 40 1.01 0.31 -12.29
N GLU A 41 1.94 -0.60 -12.03
CA GLU A 41 1.60 -1.96 -11.62
C GLU A 41 0.86 -1.96 -10.28
N VAL A 42 1.31 -1.15 -9.32
CA VAL A 42 0.63 -1.03 -8.02
C VAL A 42 -0.72 -0.31 -8.15
N ASP A 43 -0.83 0.74 -8.96
CA ASP A 43 -2.10 1.42 -9.23
C ASP A 43 -3.15 0.45 -9.76
N ALA A 44 -2.80 -0.43 -10.69
CA ALA A 44 -3.72 -1.43 -11.21
C ALA A 44 -4.22 -2.39 -10.12
N LYS A 45 -3.41 -2.72 -9.11
CA LYS A 45 -3.82 -3.54 -7.96
C LYS A 45 -4.71 -2.77 -7.00
N LEU A 46 -4.43 -1.48 -6.78
CA LEU A 46 -5.27 -0.62 -5.96
C LEU A 46 -6.63 -0.37 -6.60
N ASP A 47 -6.70 -0.25 -7.93
CA ASP A 47 -7.96 -0.11 -8.66
C ASP A 47 -8.89 -1.32 -8.42
N LEU A 48 -8.35 -2.55 -8.38
CA LEU A 48 -9.11 -3.75 -8.01
C LEU A 48 -9.65 -3.69 -6.57
N LEU A 49 -8.90 -3.07 -5.64
CA LEU A 49 -9.39 -2.87 -4.27
C LEU A 49 -10.45 -1.77 -4.19
N ILE A 50 -10.35 -0.73 -5.02
CA ILE A 50 -11.32 0.36 -5.09
C ILE A 50 -12.69 -0.14 -5.55
N GLU A 51 -12.74 -1.15 -6.41
CA GLU A 51 -14.00 -1.81 -6.80
C GLU A 51 -14.75 -2.40 -5.58
N GLU A 52 -14.03 -2.76 -4.52
CA GLU A 52 -14.57 -3.31 -3.28
C GLU A 52 -14.83 -2.22 -2.21
N LYS A 53 -14.69 -0.93 -2.56
CA LYS A 53 -14.84 0.20 -1.62
C LYS A 53 -16.12 0.11 -0.80
N GLN A 54 -17.26 -0.22 -1.42
CA GLN A 54 -18.56 -0.35 -0.73
C GLN A 54 -18.49 -1.36 0.43
N ASN A 55 -17.93 -2.55 0.18
CA ASN A 55 -17.78 -3.59 1.19
C ASN A 55 -16.81 -3.18 2.30
N ILE A 56 -15.74 -2.46 1.95
CA ILE A 56 -14.71 -2.02 2.91
C ILE A 56 -15.23 -0.92 3.83
N VAL A 57 -16.00 0.05 3.31
CA VAL A 57 -16.51 1.16 4.15
C VAL A 57 -17.66 0.75 5.06
N GLU A 58 -18.28 -0.40 4.83
CA GLU A 58 -19.28 -1.01 5.71
C GLU A 58 -18.66 -1.73 6.91
N LEU A 59 -17.35 -1.99 6.89
CA LEU A 59 -16.66 -2.56 8.05
C LEU A 59 -16.70 -1.61 9.26
N PRO A 60 -16.77 -2.16 10.49
CA PRO A 60 -16.57 -1.35 11.69
C PRO A 60 -15.27 -0.55 11.61
N TYR A 61 -15.25 0.68 12.13
CA TYR A 61 -14.06 1.56 12.11
C TYR A 61 -13.50 1.95 10.73
N MET A 62 -14.15 1.55 9.64
CA MET A 62 -13.91 2.06 8.29
C MET A 62 -14.99 3.08 7.94
N ASN A 63 -14.63 3.99 7.04
CA ASN A 63 -15.54 4.97 6.44
C ASN A 63 -14.92 5.44 5.12
N PRO A 64 -15.68 6.14 4.26
CA PRO A 64 -15.17 6.59 2.96
C PRO A 64 -13.89 7.40 3.04
N MET A 65 -13.79 8.35 3.99
CA MET A 65 -12.59 9.18 4.16
C MET A 65 -11.37 8.36 4.56
N LYS A 66 -11.54 7.39 5.48
CA LYS A 66 -10.45 6.52 5.90
C LYS A 66 -9.96 5.63 4.76
N PHE A 67 -10.88 5.10 3.95
CA PHE A 67 -10.52 4.33 2.76
C PHE A 67 -9.78 5.17 1.72
N ASP A 68 -10.26 6.39 1.46
CA ASP A 68 -9.61 7.29 0.50
C ASP A 68 -8.19 7.68 0.96
N ASN A 69 -8.02 7.98 2.26
CA ASN A 69 -6.70 8.23 2.85
C ASN A 69 -5.79 6.99 2.77
N PHE A 70 -6.33 5.79 2.97
CA PHE A 70 -5.57 4.54 2.83
C PHE A 70 -5.01 4.39 1.41
N ILE A 71 -5.85 4.60 0.39
CA ILE A 71 -5.44 4.53 -1.01
C ILE A 71 -4.39 5.61 -1.34
N GLU A 72 -4.62 6.85 -0.90
CA GLU A 72 -3.68 7.96 -1.12
C GLU A 72 -2.32 7.67 -0.49
N HIS A 73 -2.28 7.30 0.80
CA HIS A 73 -1.03 6.96 1.47
C HIS A 73 -0.31 5.78 0.83
N PHE A 74 -1.04 4.77 0.34
CA PHE A 74 -0.45 3.65 -0.39
C PHE A 74 0.24 4.14 -1.67
N LYS A 75 -0.43 4.97 -2.48
CA LYS A 75 0.16 5.56 -3.71
C LYS A 75 1.32 6.49 -3.43
N GLU A 76 1.29 7.23 -2.32
CA GLU A 76 2.43 8.05 -1.92
C GLU A 76 3.64 7.16 -1.57
N LEU A 77 3.43 6.07 -0.82
CA LEU A 77 4.51 5.15 -0.44
C LEU A 77 5.17 4.49 -1.64
N THR A 78 4.40 4.18 -2.70
CA THR A 78 4.96 3.57 -3.92
C THR A 78 5.88 4.50 -4.69
N VAL A 79 5.70 5.81 -4.55
CA VAL A 79 6.59 6.83 -5.13
C VAL A 79 7.73 7.14 -4.17
N GLU A 80 7.40 7.43 -2.91
CA GLU A 80 8.36 7.87 -1.89
C GLU A 80 9.46 6.84 -1.59
N CYS A 81 9.21 5.55 -1.83
CA CYS A 81 10.20 4.49 -1.58
C CYS A 81 11.42 4.54 -2.50
N HIS A 82 11.37 5.28 -3.61
CA HIS A 82 12.51 5.40 -4.53
C HIS A 82 13.37 6.65 -4.29
N PHE A 83 12.92 7.57 -3.43
CA PHE A 83 13.57 8.87 -3.22
C PHE A 83 14.13 9.02 -1.81
N ASP A 84 15.01 10.02 -1.65
CA ASP A 84 15.60 10.38 -0.35
C ASP A 84 14.57 11.09 0.56
N LYS A 85 13.61 10.32 1.10
CA LYS A 85 12.54 10.78 2.00
C LYS A 85 12.94 10.63 3.48
N SER A 86 12.40 11.45 4.37
CA SER A 86 12.60 11.28 5.82
C SER A 86 12.22 9.85 6.28
N ARG A 87 13.16 9.13 6.91
CA ARG A 87 12.93 7.77 7.44
C ARG A 87 11.75 7.72 8.41
N LYS A 88 11.64 8.71 9.29
CA LYS A 88 10.58 8.74 10.30
C LYS A 88 9.19 8.82 9.64
N LEU A 89 9.01 9.79 8.75
CA LEU A 89 7.71 10.02 8.08
C LEU A 89 7.31 8.84 7.21
N PHE A 90 8.27 8.26 6.47
CA PHE A 90 8.01 7.08 5.65
C PHE A 90 7.57 5.88 6.49
N ILE A 91 8.30 5.57 7.58
CA ILE A 91 7.99 4.44 8.46
C ILE A 91 6.65 4.63 9.17
N GLU A 92 6.31 5.84 9.62
CA GLU A 92 5.01 6.13 10.23
C GLU A 92 3.86 5.91 9.25
N LYS A 93 4.00 6.40 8.01
CA LYS A 93 3.00 6.20 6.95
C LYS A 93 2.88 4.72 6.56
N HIS A 94 4.01 4.02 6.37
CA HIS A 94 4.04 2.59 6.07
C HIS A 94 3.30 1.78 7.13
N LYS A 95 3.58 2.02 8.42
CA LYS A 95 2.87 1.37 9.53
C LYS A 95 1.36 1.64 9.53
N ALA A 96 0.94 2.88 9.23
CA ALA A 96 -0.47 3.22 9.15
C ALA A 96 -1.18 2.44 8.03
N VAL A 97 -0.58 2.37 6.84
CA VAL A 97 -1.12 1.61 5.71
C VAL A 97 -1.11 0.11 6.00
N THR A 98 -0.04 -0.44 6.59
CA THR A 98 -0.01 -1.85 7.02
C THR A 98 -1.10 -2.16 8.04
N TYR A 99 -1.34 -1.27 9.01
CA TYR A 99 -2.39 -1.47 10.01
C TYR A 99 -3.78 -1.51 9.35
N ASP A 100 -4.08 -0.56 8.47
CA ASP A 100 -5.37 -0.51 7.78
C ASP A 100 -5.55 -1.70 6.82
N LEU A 101 -4.50 -2.12 6.10
CA LEU A 101 -4.56 -3.31 5.24
C LEU A 101 -4.82 -4.58 6.06
N ASN A 102 -4.11 -4.76 7.18
CA ASN A 102 -4.31 -5.90 8.08
C ASN A 102 -5.74 -5.92 8.65
N TYR A 103 -6.29 -4.74 8.99
CA TYR A 103 -7.67 -4.62 9.46
C TYR A 103 -8.65 -5.10 8.38
N ILE A 104 -8.49 -4.62 7.15
CA ILE A 104 -9.32 -5.01 5.99
C ILE A 104 -9.20 -6.53 5.75
N GLN A 105 -7.98 -7.08 5.79
CA GLN A 105 -7.73 -8.52 5.65
C GLN A 105 -8.43 -9.35 6.72
N GLN A 106 -8.39 -8.93 7.99
CA GLN A 106 -9.03 -9.67 9.08
C GLN A 106 -10.55 -9.70 8.97
N HIS A 107 -11.15 -8.62 8.47
CA HIS A 107 -12.60 -8.43 8.50
C HIS A 107 -13.30 -8.74 7.17
N LEU A 108 -12.60 -8.71 6.04
CA LEU A 108 -13.12 -9.17 4.74
C LEU A 108 -12.53 -10.52 4.30
N GLY A 109 -11.44 -10.96 4.90
CA GLY A 109 -10.75 -12.20 4.53
C GLY A 109 -11.25 -13.46 5.24
N ASP A 110 -12.07 -13.34 6.29
CA ASP A 110 -12.44 -14.37 7.27
C ASP A 110 -11.25 -15.16 7.85
N ILE A 111 -10.93 -14.86 9.11
CA ILE A 111 -10.47 -15.75 10.20
C ILE A 111 -9.62 -16.98 9.79
N ASP A 112 -8.32 -16.93 10.08
CA ASP A 112 -7.58 -18.12 10.52
C ASP A 112 -7.12 -17.86 11.97
N VAL A 113 -7.88 -18.40 12.94
CA VAL A 113 -7.34 -18.78 14.24
C VAL A 113 -6.48 -20.02 14.03
#